data_AF-A0AB39K7C7-F1
#
_entry.id   AF-A0AB39K7C7-F1
#
_cell.length_a   1.000
_cell.length_b   1.000
_cell.length_c   1.000
_cell.angle_alpha   90.00
_cell.angle_beta   90.00
_cell.angle_gamma   90.00
#
_symmetry.space_group_name_H-M   'P 1'
#
loop_
_entity.id
_entity.type
_entity.pdbx_description
1 polymer ?
#
loop_
_entity_poly.entity_id
_entity_poly.type
_entity_poly.pdbx_seq_one_letter_code
_entity_poly.pdbx_strand_id
1 'polypeptide(L)'
;MFPILNAIPGIHATIVGVLAAFFSAFLIFAYQKVTEAQKKLEKVLKVADAVSTPSSFVINISQTLIKEDGDLDWDAKCQPLIQKAASVFYYLNAVKHGIDLKPFDDDINPKEIVNIVDELMSFFTLFFTSYPMNGKSIVTTDQTKSRDSDNQLFDYNRYLEIQGRINYLIWVWSSSQESLIHLFNVYDQIKEKKIKEEKNAEILRVIGEAEKRFEVDQEVRQRLTSDVERHFQSRLRQKHLPLLIEFFQKIQTYQTQVMPFLDESILEFESYNNEFKLKKLTKIGLGSTIYIMVSGIVLPLLILEIMKCSDDSYKNLISFLEYSLLIASFSPYFYICYYFWKKIENTIFK
;
A
#
# COMPACT_ATOMS: atom_id res chain seq x y z
N MET A 1 48.09 -4.79 -48.39
CA MET A 1 47.49 -3.58 -47.78
C MET A 1 46.01 -3.87 -47.60
N PHE A 2 45.48 -3.87 -46.37
CA PHE A 2 44.07 -4.19 -46.08
C PHE A 2 43.28 -2.90 -45.76
N PRO A 3 42.86 -2.13 -46.79
CA PRO A 3 42.31 -0.79 -46.62
C PRO A 3 41.02 -0.78 -45.78
N ILE A 4 40.19 -1.82 -45.92
CA ILE A 4 38.92 -1.95 -45.20
C ILE A 4 39.16 -2.19 -43.71
N LEU A 5 40.06 -3.11 -43.34
CA LEU A 5 40.38 -3.38 -41.92
C LEU A 5 40.98 -2.16 -41.22
N ASN A 6 41.76 -1.33 -41.92
CA ASN A 6 42.32 -0.09 -41.36
C ASN A 6 41.28 1.01 -41.13
N ALA A 7 40.23 1.07 -41.95
CA ALA A 7 39.20 2.11 -41.86
C ALA A 7 38.06 1.76 -40.88
N ILE A 8 37.77 0.46 -40.71
CA ILE A 8 36.66 -0.07 -39.90
C ILE A 8 36.66 0.48 -38.45
N PRO A 9 37.79 0.50 -37.71
CA PRO A 9 37.81 0.99 -36.32
C PRO A 9 37.42 2.46 -36.21
N GLY A 10 37.93 3.32 -37.10
CA GLY A 10 37.63 4.75 -37.10
C GLY A 10 36.15 5.02 -37.42
N ILE A 11 35.60 4.33 -38.43
CA ILE A 11 34.19 4.46 -38.81
C ILE A 11 33.27 4.01 -37.67
N HIS A 12 33.55 2.85 -37.05
CA HIS A 12 32.75 2.37 -35.92
C HIS A 12 32.88 3.27 -34.69
N ALA A 13 34.06 3.81 -34.39
CA ALA A 13 34.25 4.74 -33.29
C ALA A 13 33.41 6.02 -33.49
N THR A 14 33.36 6.57 -34.70
CA THR A 14 32.52 7.74 -35.00
C THR A 14 31.03 7.41 -34.89
N ILE A 15 30.57 6.29 -35.46
CA ILE A 15 29.16 5.88 -35.39
C ILE A 15 28.74 5.62 -33.94
N VAL A 16 29.57 4.93 -33.15
CA VAL A 16 29.32 4.71 -31.72
C VAL A 16 29.27 6.02 -30.97
N GLY A 17 30.16 6.98 -31.26
CA GLY A 17 30.14 8.30 -30.64
C GLY A 17 28.82 9.04 -30.88
N VAL A 18 28.32 9.04 -32.13
CA VAL A 18 27.03 9.66 -32.48
C VAL A 18 25.86 8.95 -31.79
N LEU A 19 25.80 7.62 -31.90
CA LEU A 19 24.73 6.82 -31.27
C LEU A 19 24.74 6.95 -29.75
N ALA A 20 25.92 6.95 -29.13
CA ALA A 20 26.07 7.13 -27.69
C ALA A 20 25.58 8.52 -27.23
N ALA A 21 25.82 9.57 -28.01
CA ALA A 21 25.33 10.91 -27.69
C ALA A 21 23.79 10.98 -27.72
N PHE A 22 23.17 10.46 -28.79
CA PHE A 22 21.70 10.39 -28.89
C PHE A 22 21.10 9.52 -27.79
N PHE A 23 21.69 8.34 -27.56
CA PHE A 23 21.22 7.41 -26.54
C PHE A 23 21.35 8.00 -25.13
N SER A 24 22.46 8.69 -24.84
CA SER A 24 22.67 9.35 -23.55
C SER A 24 21.65 10.47 -23.32
N ALA A 25 21.38 11.30 -24.34
CA ALA A 25 20.37 12.36 -24.25
C ALA A 25 18.97 11.79 -23.98
N PHE A 26 18.58 10.74 -24.71
CA PHE A 26 17.31 10.05 -24.49
C PHE A 26 17.23 9.42 -23.10
N LEU A 27 18.28 8.72 -22.66
CA LEU A 27 18.30 8.05 -21.36
C LEU A 27 18.19 9.06 -20.22
N ILE A 28 18.91 10.18 -20.30
CA ILE A 28 18.81 11.27 -19.31
C ILE A 28 17.37 11.80 -19.25
N PHE A 29 16.77 12.10 -20.39
CA PHE A 29 15.39 12.60 -20.47
C PHE A 29 14.38 11.60 -19.89
N ALA A 30 14.44 10.35 -20.34
CA ALA A 30 13.52 9.31 -19.90
C ALA A 30 13.71 8.98 -18.40
N TYR A 31 14.95 8.92 -17.91
CA TYR A 31 15.25 8.74 -16.49
C TYR A 31 14.68 9.89 -15.65
N GLN A 32 14.85 11.14 -16.09
CA GLN A 32 14.27 12.31 -15.43
C GLN A 32 12.74 12.18 -15.36
N LYS A 33 12.08 11.83 -16.47
CA LYS A 33 10.62 11.71 -16.51
C LYS A 33 10.07 10.61 -15.61
N VAL A 34 10.66 9.41 -15.62
CA VAL A 34 10.20 8.34 -14.72
C VAL A 34 10.46 8.70 -13.26
N THR A 35 11.60 9.36 -12.96
CA THR A 35 11.91 9.80 -11.59
C THR A 35 10.96 10.91 -11.10
N GLU A 36 10.60 11.86 -11.97
CA GLU A 36 9.61 12.90 -11.67
C GLU A 36 8.25 12.28 -11.32
N ALA A 37 7.78 11.34 -12.15
CA ALA A 37 6.52 10.62 -11.93
C ALA A 37 6.56 9.79 -10.65
N GLN A 38 7.66 9.08 -10.38
CA GLN A 38 7.85 8.34 -9.13
C GLN A 38 7.76 9.27 -7.91
N LYS A 39 8.45 10.42 -7.93
CA LYS A 39 8.39 11.40 -6.83
C LYS A 39 6.99 11.97 -6.64
N LYS A 40 6.24 12.16 -7.72
CA LYS A 40 4.83 12.59 -7.67
C LYS A 40 3.98 11.52 -6.97
N LEU A 41 4.12 10.26 -7.37
CA LEU A 41 3.45 9.12 -6.72
C LEU A 41 3.80 9.02 -5.23
N GLU A 42 5.08 9.11 -4.87
CA GLU A 42 5.53 9.08 -3.46
C GLU A 42 4.93 10.22 -2.62
N LYS A 43 4.76 11.42 -3.20
CA LYS A 43 4.09 12.53 -2.51
C LYS A 43 2.62 12.23 -2.26
N VAL A 44 1.92 11.67 -3.25
CA VAL A 44 0.51 11.30 -3.10
C VAL A 44 0.35 10.17 -2.09
N LEU A 45 1.24 9.17 -2.10
CA LEU A 45 1.23 8.09 -1.11
C LEU A 45 1.46 8.60 0.33
N LYS A 46 2.22 9.68 0.53
CA LYS A 46 2.34 10.34 1.84
C LYS A 46 1.04 11.04 2.26
N VAL A 47 0.33 11.65 1.31
CA VAL A 47 -1.00 12.21 1.60
C VAL A 47 -1.99 11.10 1.93
N ALA A 48 -1.94 9.98 1.19
CA ALA A 48 -2.75 8.79 1.47
C ALA A 48 -2.49 8.26 2.88
N ASP A 49 -1.24 8.20 3.32
CA ASP A 49 -0.85 7.80 4.68
C ASP A 49 -1.49 8.70 5.76
N ALA A 50 -1.34 10.01 5.60
CA ALA A 50 -1.90 10.99 6.53
C ALA A 50 -3.43 10.91 6.61
N VAL A 51 -4.11 10.80 5.46
CA VAL A 51 -5.58 10.67 5.40
C VAL A 51 -6.05 9.31 5.92
N SER A 52 -5.26 8.25 5.75
CA SER A 52 -5.62 6.90 6.17
C SER A 52 -5.37 6.64 7.66
N THR A 53 -4.57 7.44 8.37
CA THR A 53 -4.28 7.21 9.80
C THR A 53 -5.54 7.31 10.68
N PRO A 54 -5.92 6.28 11.48
CA PRO A 54 -7.11 6.30 12.34
C PRO A 54 -7.08 7.42 13.39
N SER A 55 -8.23 8.05 13.65
CA SER A 55 -8.42 9.04 14.74
C SER A 55 -8.49 8.37 16.11
N SER A 56 -8.95 7.13 16.16
CA SER A 56 -9.12 6.33 17.36
C SER A 56 -8.72 4.87 17.09
N PHE A 57 -8.16 4.23 18.11
CA PHE A 57 -7.81 2.81 18.07
C PHE A 57 -8.79 2.03 18.93
N VAL A 58 -9.47 1.04 18.35
CA VAL A 58 -10.25 0.07 19.13
C VAL A 58 -9.30 -0.96 19.74
N ILE A 59 -9.35 -1.11 21.06
CA ILE A 59 -8.42 -1.94 21.85
C ILE A 59 -8.69 -3.45 21.69
N ASN A 60 -9.88 -3.83 21.19
CA ASN A 60 -10.30 -5.22 21.06
C ASN A 60 -10.50 -5.58 19.58
N ILE A 61 -9.41 -5.95 18.93
CA ILE A 61 -9.38 -6.25 17.49
C ILE A 61 -9.70 -7.73 17.28
N SER A 62 -10.76 -8.02 16.53
CA SER A 62 -11.06 -9.39 16.11
C SER A 62 -10.01 -9.93 15.14
N GLN A 63 -9.28 -10.96 15.56
CA GLN A 63 -8.28 -11.65 14.72
C GLN A 63 -8.90 -12.40 13.54
N THR A 64 -10.22 -12.64 13.56
CA THR A 64 -10.94 -13.40 12.53
C THR A 64 -11.09 -12.65 11.19
N LEU A 65 -10.82 -11.34 11.19
CA LEU A 65 -10.90 -10.46 10.02
C LEU A 65 -9.56 -10.31 9.27
N ILE A 66 -8.50 -10.93 9.79
CA ILE A 66 -7.15 -10.86 9.24
C ILE A 66 -6.79 -12.25 8.68
N LYS A 67 -6.22 -12.27 7.49
CA LYS A 67 -5.65 -13.48 6.87
C LYS A 67 -4.40 -13.92 7.62
N GLU A 68 -3.97 -15.17 7.39
CA GLU A 68 -2.72 -15.69 7.96
C GLU A 68 -1.50 -14.81 7.60
N ASP A 69 -1.56 -14.09 6.48
CA ASP A 69 -0.47 -13.24 6.01
C ASP A 69 -0.49 -11.80 6.55
N GLY A 70 -1.42 -11.49 7.47
CA GLY A 70 -1.51 -10.20 8.16
C GLY A 70 -2.39 -9.16 7.44
N ASP A 71 -2.85 -9.45 6.22
CA ASP A 71 -3.72 -8.57 5.45
C ASP A 71 -5.19 -8.75 5.83
N LEU A 72 -5.98 -7.70 5.60
CA LEU A 72 -7.43 -7.73 5.82
C LEU A 72 -8.13 -8.73 4.87
N ASP A 73 -8.94 -9.63 5.43
CA ASP A 73 -9.72 -10.59 4.65
C ASP A 73 -11.00 -9.97 4.07
N TRP A 74 -10.82 -9.16 3.03
CA TRP A 74 -11.90 -8.40 2.42
C TRP A 74 -13.02 -9.26 1.85
N ASP A 75 -12.70 -10.14 0.91
CA ASP A 75 -13.71 -10.86 0.11
C ASP A 75 -14.47 -11.90 0.94
N ALA A 76 -13.78 -12.61 1.84
CA ALA A 76 -14.41 -13.71 2.58
C ALA A 76 -15.03 -13.28 3.92
N LYS A 77 -14.59 -12.16 4.52
CA LYS A 77 -15.04 -11.72 5.85
C LYS A 77 -15.63 -10.32 5.86
N CYS A 78 -14.87 -9.31 5.45
CA CYS A 78 -15.29 -7.91 5.66
C CYS A 78 -16.43 -7.47 4.75
N GLN A 79 -16.39 -7.81 3.46
CA GLN A 79 -17.46 -7.49 2.52
C GLN A 79 -18.79 -8.17 2.92
N PRO A 80 -18.82 -9.49 3.24
CA PRO A 80 -20.01 -10.13 3.78
C PRO A 80 -20.49 -9.52 5.10
N LEU A 81 -19.59 -9.14 6.01
CA LEU A 81 -19.94 -8.53 7.29
C LEU A 81 -20.70 -7.22 7.10
N ILE A 82 -20.20 -6.31 6.26
CA ILE A 82 -20.85 -5.02 6.05
C ILE A 82 -22.15 -5.16 5.24
N GLN A 83 -22.20 -6.13 4.31
CA GLN A 83 -23.43 -6.48 3.61
C GLN A 83 -24.49 -7.02 4.58
N LYS A 84 -24.09 -7.92 5.49
CA LYS A 84 -24.97 -8.43 6.55
C LYS A 84 -25.51 -7.29 7.40
N ALA A 85 -24.64 -6.41 7.88
CA ALA A 85 -25.03 -5.26 8.69
C ALA A 85 -26.02 -4.32 7.97
N ALA A 86 -25.77 -4.03 6.69
CA ALA A 86 -26.66 -3.22 5.85
C ALA A 86 -28.05 -3.86 5.66
N SER A 87 -28.12 -5.20 5.67
CA SER A 87 -29.35 -5.95 5.45
C SER A 87 -30.29 -6.01 6.65
N VAL A 88 -29.76 -5.92 7.89
CA VAL A 88 -30.51 -6.16 9.15
C VAL A 88 -31.78 -5.32 9.24
N PHE A 89 -31.68 -4.04 8.90
CA PHE A 89 -32.81 -3.11 8.94
C PHE A 89 -33.13 -2.54 7.56
N TYR A 90 -32.93 -3.32 6.49
CA TYR A 90 -33.00 -2.84 5.10
C TYR A 90 -34.34 -2.17 4.74
N TYR A 91 -35.44 -2.59 5.38
CA TYR A 91 -36.76 -1.98 5.23
C TYR A 91 -36.75 -0.46 5.45
N LEU A 92 -35.87 0.06 6.34
CA LEU A 92 -35.72 1.50 6.56
C LEU A 92 -35.23 2.27 5.33
N ASN A 93 -34.40 1.65 4.49
CA ASN A 93 -33.97 2.29 3.24
C ASN A 93 -35.01 2.14 2.13
N ALA A 94 -35.76 1.03 2.11
CA ALA A 94 -36.80 0.80 1.11
C ALA A 94 -37.92 1.85 1.20
N VAL A 95 -38.25 2.29 2.42
CA VAL A 95 -39.22 3.37 2.67
C VAL A 95 -38.78 4.69 2.00
N LYS A 96 -37.47 5.01 1.95
CA LYS A 96 -36.97 6.20 1.23
C LYS A 96 -37.26 6.15 -0.27
N HIS A 97 -37.42 4.96 -0.83
CA HIS A 97 -37.76 4.74 -2.24
C HIS A 97 -39.26 4.53 -2.47
N GLY A 98 -40.10 4.79 -1.45
CA GLY A 98 -41.56 4.62 -1.54
C GLY A 98 -42.03 3.16 -1.49
N ILE A 99 -41.15 2.24 -1.10
CA ILE A 99 -41.49 0.82 -0.95
C ILE A 99 -41.78 0.56 0.53
N ASP A 100 -43.05 0.29 0.84
CA ASP A 100 -43.49 -0.08 2.19
C ASP A 100 -43.15 -1.55 2.46
N LEU A 101 -41.91 -1.79 2.90
CA LEU A 101 -41.51 -3.07 3.44
C LEU A 101 -41.82 -3.08 4.94
N LYS A 102 -42.55 -4.11 5.38
CA LYS A 102 -42.69 -4.37 6.82
C LYS A 102 -41.32 -4.70 7.43
N PRO A 103 -41.09 -4.39 8.72
CA PRO A 103 -39.93 -4.89 9.45
C PRO A 103 -39.83 -6.39 9.25
N PHE A 104 -38.68 -6.86 8.75
CA PHE A 104 -38.57 -8.25 8.29
C PHE A 104 -38.45 -9.27 9.44
N ASP A 105 -38.34 -8.84 10.69
CA ASP A 105 -38.41 -9.73 11.85
C ASP A 105 -38.74 -8.95 13.13
N ASP A 106 -39.80 -9.39 13.83
CA ASP A 106 -40.06 -9.02 15.23
C ASP A 106 -39.06 -9.68 16.22
N ASP A 107 -38.05 -10.42 15.71
CA ASP A 107 -37.21 -11.35 16.48
C ASP A 107 -35.69 -11.22 16.24
N ILE A 108 -35.20 -10.04 15.84
CA ILE A 108 -33.73 -9.84 15.71
C ILE A 108 -33.08 -9.98 17.09
N ASN A 109 -32.29 -11.04 17.26
CA ASN A 109 -31.66 -11.37 18.52
C ASN A 109 -30.70 -10.25 18.97
N PRO A 110 -30.87 -9.66 20.17
CA PRO A 110 -29.96 -8.63 20.68
C PRO A 110 -28.49 -9.06 20.70
N LYS A 111 -28.20 -10.36 20.88
CA LYS A 111 -26.83 -10.90 20.84
C LYS A 111 -26.23 -10.82 19.44
N GLU A 112 -27.04 -11.02 18.40
CA GLU A 112 -26.58 -10.94 17.03
C GLU A 112 -26.22 -9.49 16.64
N ILE A 113 -27.04 -8.52 17.06
CA ILE A 113 -26.74 -7.09 16.87
C ILE A 113 -25.41 -6.72 17.52
N VAL A 114 -25.18 -7.18 18.76
CA VAL A 114 -23.92 -6.93 19.47
C VAL A 114 -22.73 -7.52 18.72
N ASN A 115 -22.83 -8.77 18.24
CA ASN A 115 -21.74 -9.39 17.50
C ASN A 115 -21.42 -8.67 16.19
N ILE A 116 -22.44 -8.30 15.40
CA ILE A 116 -22.25 -7.59 14.13
C ILE A 116 -21.55 -6.25 14.37
N VAL A 117 -22.00 -5.47 15.36
CA VAL A 117 -21.42 -4.14 15.61
C VAL A 117 -20.01 -4.24 16.22
N ASP A 118 -19.76 -5.20 17.11
CA ASP A 118 -18.41 -5.44 17.67
C ASP A 118 -17.41 -5.83 16.56
N GLU A 119 -17.82 -6.69 15.61
CA GLU A 119 -16.99 -7.04 14.44
C GLU A 119 -16.82 -5.85 13.47
N LEU A 120 -17.86 -5.04 13.24
CA LEU A 120 -17.75 -3.85 12.39
C LEU A 120 -16.78 -2.81 12.96
N MET A 121 -16.80 -2.57 14.27
CA MET A 121 -15.85 -1.65 14.90
C MET A 121 -14.40 -2.15 14.78
N SER A 122 -14.19 -3.47 14.87
CA SER A 122 -12.89 -4.09 14.58
C SER A 122 -12.50 -3.83 13.12
N PHE A 123 -13.41 -4.09 12.18
CA PHE A 123 -13.20 -3.83 10.77
C PHE A 123 -12.84 -2.36 10.48
N PHE A 124 -13.55 -1.38 11.05
CA PHE A 124 -13.27 0.04 10.83
C PHE A 124 -11.86 0.44 11.26
N THR A 125 -11.36 -0.18 12.33
CA THR A 125 -9.97 0.03 12.78
C THR A 125 -8.99 -0.63 11.83
N LEU A 126 -9.23 -1.90 11.47
CA LEU A 126 -8.34 -2.70 10.64
C LEU A 126 -8.25 -2.24 9.19
N PHE A 127 -9.34 -1.70 8.64
CA PHE A 127 -9.40 -1.25 7.24
C PHE A 127 -8.37 -0.17 6.91
N PHE A 128 -7.94 0.61 7.90
CA PHE A 128 -6.94 1.65 7.70
C PHE A 128 -5.55 1.29 8.22
N THR A 129 -5.43 0.26 9.08
CA THR A 129 -4.16 -0.13 9.71
C THR A 129 -3.52 -1.37 9.11
N SER A 130 -4.33 -2.40 8.83
CA SER A 130 -3.88 -3.66 8.24
C SER A 130 -3.98 -3.69 6.73
N TYR A 131 -4.75 -2.77 6.14
CA TYR A 131 -4.85 -2.67 4.70
C TYR A 131 -3.95 -1.54 4.18
N PRO A 132 -2.86 -1.85 3.46
CA PRO A 132 -1.92 -0.82 3.02
C PRO A 132 -2.55 0.08 1.95
N MET A 133 -3.14 1.19 2.38
CA MET A 133 -3.66 2.28 1.53
C MET A 133 -2.56 3.02 0.78
N ASN A 134 -1.31 2.83 1.20
CA ASN A 134 -0.10 3.44 0.66
C ASN A 134 1.00 2.41 0.32
N GLY A 135 0.68 1.12 0.36
CA GLY A 135 1.65 0.03 0.16
C GLY A 135 2.44 -0.40 1.41
N LYS A 136 2.20 0.20 2.58
CA LYS A 136 2.85 -0.16 3.85
C LYS A 136 1.82 -0.57 4.89
N SER A 137 1.89 -1.81 5.38
CA SER A 137 1.04 -2.24 6.48
C SER A 137 1.53 -1.61 7.79
N ILE A 138 0.60 -1.10 8.61
CA ILE A 138 0.91 -0.52 9.93
C ILE A 138 0.99 -1.64 10.97
N VAL A 139 0.39 -2.80 10.71
CA VAL A 139 0.38 -3.94 11.63
C VAL A 139 1.60 -4.83 11.39
N THR A 140 2.47 -4.90 12.40
CA THR A 140 3.62 -5.81 12.45
C THR A 140 3.28 -7.03 13.32
N THR A 141 2.84 -8.14 12.73
CA THR A 141 2.81 -9.46 13.40
C THR A 141 4.18 -10.15 13.32
N ASP A 142 4.46 -11.11 14.20
CA ASP A 142 5.75 -11.85 14.18
C ASP A 142 6.02 -12.59 12.85
N GLN A 143 4.98 -12.87 12.04
CA GLN A 143 5.11 -13.41 10.68
C GLN A 143 5.38 -12.32 9.62
N THR A 144 4.93 -11.08 9.82
CA THR A 144 5.29 -9.93 8.94
C THR A 144 6.74 -9.46 9.10
N LYS A 145 7.47 -9.93 10.12
CA LYS A 145 8.94 -9.77 10.21
C LYS A 145 9.69 -10.64 9.20
N SER A 146 9.06 -11.69 8.66
CA SER A 146 9.65 -12.65 7.72
C SER A 146 9.25 -12.41 6.27
N ARG A 147 8.15 -11.69 6.00
CA ARG A 147 8.02 -11.01 4.71
C ARG A 147 9.00 -9.86 4.82
N ASP A 148 10.10 -9.90 4.08
CA ASP A 148 10.84 -8.67 3.81
C ASP A 148 9.79 -7.59 3.54
N SER A 149 9.86 -6.49 4.28
CA SER A 149 9.22 -5.23 3.93
C SER A 149 9.75 -4.66 2.61
N ASP A 150 10.38 -5.50 1.78
CA ASP A 150 10.79 -5.26 0.43
C ASP A 150 9.55 -5.15 -0.46
N ASN A 151 9.18 -3.91 -0.68
CA ASN A 151 9.06 -3.42 -2.04
C ASN A 151 8.06 -4.15 -2.94
N GLN A 152 6.89 -4.55 -2.44
CA GLN A 152 5.74 -4.55 -3.34
C GLN A 152 5.47 -3.09 -3.69
N LEU A 153 6.07 -2.66 -4.79
CA LEU A 153 5.80 -1.37 -5.40
C LEU A 153 4.30 -1.20 -5.53
N PHE A 154 3.81 -0.06 -5.05
CA PHE A 154 2.44 0.34 -5.25
C PHE A 154 2.18 0.42 -6.77
N ASP A 155 1.48 -0.58 -7.30
CA ASP A 155 1.21 -0.74 -8.73
C ASP A 155 -0.25 -0.38 -9.06
N TYR A 156 -0.58 -0.35 -10.35
CA TYR A 156 -1.95 -0.03 -10.78
C TYR A 156 -2.98 -1.06 -10.32
N ASN A 157 -2.62 -2.34 -10.19
CA ASN A 157 -3.53 -3.36 -9.67
C ASN A 157 -3.90 -3.06 -8.22
N ARG A 158 -2.93 -2.64 -7.40
CA ARG A 158 -3.16 -2.24 -6.02
C ARG A 158 -4.05 -1.00 -5.94
N TYR A 159 -3.86 -0.04 -6.83
CA TYR A 159 -4.77 1.10 -6.98
C TYR A 159 -6.21 0.66 -7.27
N LEU A 160 -6.42 -0.21 -8.26
CA LEU A 160 -7.75 -0.71 -8.64
C LEU A 160 -8.42 -1.47 -7.49
N GLU A 161 -7.65 -2.24 -6.73
CA GLU A 161 -8.13 -2.96 -5.54
C GLU A 161 -8.65 -1.98 -4.48
N ILE A 162 -7.86 -0.95 -4.14
CA ILE A 162 -8.25 0.10 -3.19
C ILE A 162 -9.49 0.83 -3.70
N GLN A 163 -9.47 1.25 -4.97
CA GLN A 163 -10.57 1.98 -5.60
C GLN A 163 -11.88 1.17 -5.55
N GLY A 164 -11.84 -0.12 -5.91
CA GLY A 164 -13.01 -1.00 -5.86
C GLY A 164 -13.61 -1.11 -4.47
N ARG A 165 -12.77 -1.25 -3.44
CA ARG A 165 -13.22 -1.36 -2.04
C ARG A 165 -13.79 -0.05 -1.50
N ILE A 166 -13.12 1.07 -1.77
CA ILE A 166 -13.61 2.41 -1.39
C ILE A 166 -14.97 2.68 -2.06
N ASN A 167 -15.08 2.41 -3.36
CA ASN A 167 -16.34 2.57 -4.10
C ASN A 167 -17.45 1.68 -3.53
N TYR A 168 -17.15 0.43 -3.18
CA TYR A 168 -18.11 -0.46 -2.54
C TYR A 168 -18.61 0.11 -1.20
N LEU A 169 -17.72 0.59 -0.34
CA LEU A 169 -18.10 1.20 0.94
C LEU A 169 -18.97 2.44 0.75
N ILE A 170 -18.66 3.29 -0.23
CA ILE A 170 -19.48 4.45 -0.55
C ILE A 170 -20.86 4.04 -1.06
N TRP A 171 -20.91 3.01 -1.92
CA TRP A 171 -22.18 2.46 -2.38
C TRP A 171 -23.01 1.92 -1.20
N VAL A 172 -22.41 1.14 -0.29
CA VAL A 172 -23.08 0.66 0.92
C VAL A 172 -23.60 1.82 1.77
N TRP A 173 -22.78 2.84 2.00
CA TRP A 173 -23.21 4.02 2.75
C TRP A 173 -24.38 4.72 2.08
N SER A 174 -24.29 4.99 0.77
CA SER A 174 -25.35 5.69 0.03
C SER A 174 -26.68 4.92 -0.04
N SER A 175 -26.61 3.59 -0.09
CA SER A 175 -27.79 2.72 -0.22
C SER A 175 -28.40 2.31 1.12
N SER A 176 -27.58 2.23 2.18
CA SER A 176 -27.95 1.57 3.43
C SER A 176 -27.73 2.42 4.68
N GLN A 177 -27.57 3.73 4.52
CA GLN A 177 -27.27 4.68 5.59
C GLN A 177 -28.22 4.54 6.79
N GLU A 178 -29.54 4.52 6.56
CA GLU A 178 -30.52 4.51 7.66
C GLU A 178 -30.46 3.20 8.44
N SER A 179 -30.29 2.08 7.74
CA SER A 179 -30.16 0.78 8.39
C SER A 179 -28.92 0.70 9.27
N LEU A 180 -27.79 1.21 8.80
CA LEU A 180 -26.54 1.21 9.57
C LEU A 180 -26.63 2.16 10.78
N ILE A 181 -27.22 3.35 10.60
CA ILE A 181 -27.45 4.28 11.72
C ILE A 181 -28.38 3.64 12.75
N HIS A 182 -29.48 3.01 12.30
CA HIS A 182 -30.42 2.34 13.19
C HIS A 182 -29.77 1.16 13.92
N LEU A 183 -28.96 0.36 13.24
CA LEU A 183 -28.20 -0.74 13.83
C LEU A 183 -27.32 -0.26 15.00
N PHE A 184 -26.57 0.82 14.80
CA PHE A 184 -25.73 1.40 15.85
C PHE A 184 -26.55 2.02 16.99
N ASN A 185 -27.71 2.63 16.71
CA ASN A 185 -28.61 3.13 17.74
C ASN A 185 -29.19 2.01 18.61
N VAL A 186 -29.64 0.90 18.01
CA VAL A 186 -30.15 -0.27 18.74
C VAL A 186 -29.04 -0.91 19.58
N TYR A 187 -27.83 -1.02 19.04
CA TYR A 187 -26.66 -1.47 19.78
C TYR A 187 -26.35 -0.59 21.00
N ASP A 188 -26.34 0.74 20.83
CA ASP A 188 -26.11 1.69 21.92
C ASP A 188 -27.21 1.56 23.00
N GLN A 189 -28.47 1.33 22.61
CA GLN A 189 -29.58 1.08 23.54
C GLN A 189 -29.40 -0.23 24.32
N ILE A 190 -28.97 -1.32 23.65
CA ILE A 190 -28.70 -2.61 24.29
C ILE A 190 -27.59 -2.47 25.33
N LYS A 191 -26.47 -1.83 24.98
CA LYS A 191 -25.35 -1.61 25.90
C LYS A 191 -25.76 -0.69 27.05
N GLU A 192 -26.50 0.38 26.78
CA GLU A 192 -27.00 1.30 27.81
C GLU A 192 -27.92 0.58 28.81
N LYS A 193 -28.83 -0.29 28.33
CA LYS A 193 -29.68 -1.12 29.19
C LYS A 193 -28.86 -2.04 30.07
N LYS A 194 -27.89 -2.76 29.50
CA LYS A 194 -26.98 -3.65 30.24
C LYS A 194 -26.18 -2.89 31.31
N ILE A 195 -25.64 -1.72 30.97
CA ILE A 195 -24.89 -0.87 31.92
C ILE A 195 -25.80 -0.38 33.06
N LYS A 196 -27.06 -0.02 32.76
CA LYS A 196 -28.05 0.37 33.80
C LYS A 196 -28.39 -0.81 34.72
N GLU A 197 -28.53 -2.01 34.19
CA GLU A 197 -28.75 -3.24 34.99
C GLU A 197 -27.54 -3.54 35.89
N GLU A 198 -26.31 -3.51 35.35
CA GLU A 198 -25.06 -3.66 36.12
C GLU A 198 -24.96 -2.61 37.23
N LYS A 199 -25.27 -1.34 36.90
CA LYS A 199 -25.27 -0.24 37.86
C LYS A 199 -26.24 -0.49 39.01
N ASN A 200 -27.47 -0.89 38.70
CA ASN A 200 -28.49 -1.15 39.71
C ASN A 200 -28.11 -2.34 40.61
N ALA A 201 -27.54 -3.40 40.03
CA ALA A 201 -27.02 -4.53 40.79
C ALA A 201 -25.86 -4.12 41.71
N GLU A 202 -24.95 -3.27 41.24
CA GLU A 202 -23.83 -2.77 42.02
C GLU A 202 -24.28 -1.85 43.17
N ILE A 203 -25.26 -0.96 42.93
CA ILE A 203 -25.88 -0.14 43.98
C ILE A 203 -26.46 -1.04 45.08
N LEU A 204 -27.21 -2.09 44.71
CA LEU A 204 -27.77 -3.05 45.67
C LEU A 204 -26.69 -3.80 46.45
N ARG A 205 -25.60 -4.20 45.78
CA ARG A 205 -24.47 -4.89 46.40
C ARG A 205 -23.76 -4.00 47.42
N VAL A 206 -23.40 -2.78 47.03
CA VAL A 206 -22.69 -1.82 47.89
C VAL A 206 -23.52 -1.44 49.11
N ILE A 207 -24.82 -1.17 48.92
CA ILE A 207 -25.73 -0.88 50.03
C ILE A 207 -25.87 -2.10 50.95
N GLY A 208 -26.09 -3.29 50.40
CA GLY A 208 -26.24 -4.51 51.19
C GLY A 208 -24.96 -4.93 51.94
N GLU A 209 -23.77 -4.59 51.41
CA GLU A 209 -22.50 -4.79 52.12
C GLU A 209 -22.31 -3.76 53.24
N ALA A 210 -22.77 -2.52 53.06
CA ALA A 210 -22.70 -1.47 54.07
C ALA A 210 -23.67 -1.74 55.23
N GLU A 211 -24.92 -2.14 54.94
CA GLU A 211 -25.95 -2.48 55.94
C GLU A 211 -25.55 -3.67 56.83
N LYS A 212 -24.70 -4.58 56.33
CA LYS A 212 -24.14 -5.68 57.13
C LYS A 212 -23.06 -5.25 58.13
N ARG A 213 -22.45 -4.08 57.94
CA ARG A 213 -21.31 -3.62 58.74
C ARG A 213 -21.66 -2.46 59.66
N PHE A 214 -22.63 -1.62 59.27
CA PHE A 214 -23.02 -0.41 59.99
C PHE A 214 -24.52 -0.13 59.83
N GLU A 215 -25.11 0.66 60.73
CA GLU A 215 -26.43 1.27 60.50
C GLU A 215 -26.29 2.30 59.37
N VAL A 216 -26.94 2.03 58.24
CA VAL A 216 -26.92 2.92 57.07
C VAL A 216 -28.09 3.87 57.15
N ASP A 217 -27.79 5.15 57.44
CA ASP A 217 -28.79 6.21 57.35
C ASP A 217 -29.10 6.59 55.88
N GLN A 218 -30.10 7.45 55.70
CA GLN A 218 -30.54 7.88 54.38
C GLN A 218 -29.49 8.71 53.63
N GLU A 219 -28.58 9.37 54.35
CA GLU A 219 -27.52 10.22 53.80
C GLU A 219 -26.35 9.39 53.27
N VAL A 220 -25.91 8.39 54.02
CA VAL A 220 -24.89 7.40 53.63
C VAL A 220 -25.37 6.61 52.41
N ARG A 221 -26.65 6.22 52.36
CA ARG A 221 -27.23 5.53 51.21
C ARG A 221 -27.19 6.40 49.94
N GLN A 222 -27.49 7.69 50.05
CA GLN A 222 -27.40 8.63 48.94
C GLN A 222 -25.95 8.83 48.46
N ARG A 223 -24.99 8.97 49.38
CA ARG A 223 -23.57 9.09 49.05
C ARG A 223 -23.05 7.88 48.27
N LEU A 224 -23.29 6.67 48.78
CA LEU A 224 -22.88 5.42 48.13
C LEU A 224 -23.50 5.28 46.72
N THR A 225 -24.79 5.60 46.59
CA THR A 225 -25.47 5.59 45.28
C THR A 225 -24.84 6.58 44.31
N SER A 226 -24.49 7.78 44.78
CA SER A 226 -23.89 8.82 43.95
C SER A 226 -22.46 8.49 43.50
N ASP A 227 -21.69 7.79 44.32
CA ASP A 227 -20.34 7.35 43.99
C ASP A 227 -20.38 6.25 42.91
N VAL A 228 -21.29 5.28 43.05
CA VAL A 228 -21.52 4.27 42.02
C VAL A 228 -22.03 4.93 40.73
N GLU A 229 -22.99 5.85 40.82
CA GLU A 229 -23.50 6.57 39.64
C GLU A 229 -22.35 7.27 38.89
N ARG A 230 -21.48 7.99 39.60
CA ARG A 230 -20.33 8.68 39.00
C ARG A 230 -19.39 7.73 38.25
N HIS A 231 -19.17 6.52 38.78
CA HIS A 231 -18.34 5.52 38.14
C HIS A 231 -18.94 5.01 36.81
N PHE A 232 -20.26 4.87 36.73
CA PHE A 232 -20.95 4.35 35.54
C PHE A 232 -21.27 5.42 34.49
N GLN A 233 -21.29 6.70 34.86
CA GLN A 233 -21.59 7.82 33.95
C GLN A 233 -20.63 7.92 32.75
N SER A 234 -19.34 7.59 32.92
CA SER A 234 -18.38 7.60 31.81
C SER A 234 -18.69 6.53 30.75
N ARG A 235 -19.11 5.33 31.19
CA ARG A 235 -19.51 4.21 30.32
C ARG A 235 -20.81 4.49 29.57
N LEU A 236 -21.76 5.16 30.22
CA LEU A 236 -23.04 5.55 29.61
C LEU A 236 -22.90 6.62 28.51
N ARG A 237 -21.85 7.46 28.59
CA ARG A 237 -21.57 8.52 27.61
C ARG A 237 -20.88 8.02 26.35
N GLN A 238 -20.29 6.82 26.36
CA GLN A 238 -19.66 6.23 25.18
C GLN A 238 -20.74 5.77 24.19
N LYS A 239 -20.99 6.59 23.16
CA LYS A 239 -21.84 6.25 22.02
C LYS A 239 -20.97 5.78 20.85
N HIS A 240 -21.45 4.79 20.11
CA HIS A 240 -20.66 4.17 19.03
C HIS A 240 -21.07 4.67 17.65
N LEU A 241 -22.27 5.26 17.52
CA LEU A 241 -22.72 5.89 16.26
C LEU A 241 -21.70 6.90 15.68
N PRO A 242 -21.03 7.76 16.46
CA PRO A 242 -20.00 8.66 15.91
C PRO A 242 -18.87 7.92 15.19
N LEU A 243 -18.47 6.72 15.64
CA LEU A 243 -17.42 5.92 14.99
C LEU A 243 -17.83 5.47 13.59
N LEU A 244 -19.10 5.07 13.41
CA LEU A 244 -19.65 4.73 12.09
C LEU A 244 -19.58 5.94 11.14
N ILE A 245 -20.01 7.10 11.63
CA ILE A 245 -20.04 8.34 10.84
C ILE A 245 -18.62 8.77 10.47
N GLU A 246 -17.70 8.80 11.44
CA GLU A 246 -16.30 9.14 11.22
C GLU A 246 -15.65 8.21 10.20
N PHE A 247 -15.92 6.90 10.27
CA PHE A 247 -15.41 5.93 9.30
C PHE A 247 -15.84 6.30 7.87
N PHE A 248 -17.15 6.46 7.62
CA PHE A 248 -17.63 6.74 6.27
C PHE A 248 -17.27 8.15 5.77
N GLN A 249 -17.21 9.15 6.64
CA GLN A 249 -16.67 10.48 6.30
C GLN A 249 -15.22 10.39 5.83
N LYS A 250 -14.42 9.54 6.48
CA LYS A 250 -13.03 9.31 6.10
C LYS A 250 -12.90 8.57 4.78
N ILE A 251 -13.75 7.58 4.51
CA ILE A 251 -13.84 6.91 3.21
C ILE A 251 -14.15 7.92 2.10
N GLN A 252 -15.13 8.80 2.31
CA GLN A 252 -15.48 9.86 1.35
C GLN A 252 -14.34 10.87 1.16
N THR A 253 -13.65 11.23 2.24
CA THR A 253 -12.46 12.09 2.19
C THR A 253 -11.36 11.43 1.36
N TYR A 254 -11.11 10.13 1.55
CA TYR A 254 -10.13 9.39 0.76
C TYR A 254 -10.52 9.34 -0.73
N GLN A 255 -11.79 9.10 -1.04
CA GLN A 255 -12.29 9.12 -2.41
C GLN A 255 -12.07 10.47 -3.10
N THR A 256 -12.32 11.56 -2.41
CA THR A 256 -12.30 12.91 -3.00
C THR A 256 -10.91 13.53 -3.03
N GLN A 257 -10.09 13.27 -2.00
CA GLN A 257 -8.80 13.95 -1.83
C GLN A 257 -7.59 13.09 -2.19
N VAL A 258 -7.72 11.77 -2.29
CA VAL A 258 -6.58 10.87 -2.55
C VAL A 258 -6.71 10.16 -3.88
N MET A 259 -7.85 9.49 -4.13
CA MET A 259 -7.98 8.61 -5.31
C MET A 259 -7.72 9.29 -6.67
N PRO A 260 -8.17 10.53 -6.95
CA PRO A 260 -7.92 11.15 -8.25
C PRO A 260 -6.43 11.43 -8.50
N PHE A 261 -5.72 11.93 -7.48
CA PHE A 261 -4.29 12.22 -7.59
C PHE A 261 -3.45 10.94 -7.64
N LEU A 262 -3.94 9.89 -6.97
CA LEU A 262 -3.30 8.58 -6.96
C LEU A 262 -3.40 7.95 -8.35
N ASP A 263 -4.58 7.99 -8.97
CA ASP A 263 -4.85 7.52 -10.34
C ASP A 263 -3.94 8.23 -11.36
N GLU A 264 -3.93 9.56 -11.33
CA GLU A 264 -3.11 10.36 -12.24
C GLU A 264 -1.61 10.03 -12.08
N SER A 265 -1.13 9.92 -10.84
CA SER A 265 0.29 9.71 -10.56
C SER A 265 0.74 8.28 -10.86
N ILE A 266 -0.11 7.27 -10.59
CA ILE A 266 0.22 5.87 -10.89
C ILE A 266 0.18 5.61 -12.39
N LEU A 267 -0.80 6.17 -13.11
CA LEU A 267 -0.89 6.06 -14.57
C LEU A 267 0.30 6.75 -15.23
N GLU A 268 0.67 7.95 -14.78
CA GLU A 268 1.84 8.66 -15.29
C GLU A 268 3.14 7.85 -15.06
N PHE A 269 3.32 7.31 -13.86
CA PHE A 269 4.47 6.47 -13.53
C PHE A 269 4.51 5.18 -14.36
N GLU A 270 3.41 4.43 -14.43
CA GLU A 270 3.34 3.20 -15.20
C GLU A 270 3.48 3.45 -16.70
N SER A 271 2.89 4.52 -17.23
CA SER A 271 3.02 4.89 -18.64
C SER A 271 4.49 5.14 -18.97
N TYR A 272 5.18 6.03 -18.25
CA TYR A 272 6.59 6.28 -18.55
C TYR A 272 7.49 5.07 -18.30
N ASN A 273 7.23 4.30 -17.24
CA ASN A 273 8.03 3.11 -16.93
C ASN A 273 7.84 2.01 -17.99
N ASN A 274 6.61 1.84 -18.51
CA ASN A 274 6.28 0.84 -19.54
C ASN A 274 6.59 1.30 -20.97
N GLU A 275 6.45 2.59 -21.28
CA GLU A 275 6.76 3.16 -22.60
C GLU A 275 8.26 3.23 -22.82
N PHE A 276 9.01 3.77 -21.85
CA PHE A 276 10.44 3.91 -22.00
C PHE A 276 11.20 2.60 -21.79
N LYS A 277 10.65 1.62 -21.06
CA LYS A 277 11.30 0.33 -20.76
C LYS A 277 12.80 0.51 -20.46
N LEU A 278 13.09 1.49 -19.60
CA LEU A 278 14.43 2.04 -19.41
C LEU A 278 15.46 0.94 -19.11
N LYS A 279 15.05 -0.09 -18.35
CA LYS A 279 15.91 -1.23 -18.03
C LYS A 279 16.26 -2.03 -19.28
N LYS A 280 15.25 -2.37 -20.08
CA LYS A 280 15.43 -3.14 -21.33
C LYS A 280 16.24 -2.35 -22.37
N LEU A 281 15.87 -1.10 -22.64
CA LEU A 281 16.57 -0.27 -23.62
C LEU A 281 18.03 -0.04 -23.22
N THR A 282 18.31 0.22 -21.94
CA THR A 282 19.68 0.44 -21.49
C THR A 282 20.52 -0.84 -21.51
N LYS A 283 19.95 -2.00 -21.15
CA LYS A 283 20.63 -3.29 -21.35
C LYS A 283 20.95 -3.52 -22.83
N ILE A 284 20.01 -3.31 -23.74
CA ILE A 284 20.25 -3.48 -25.18
C ILE A 284 21.33 -2.50 -25.69
N GLY A 285 21.28 -1.23 -25.27
CA GLY A 285 22.27 -0.20 -25.64
C GLY A 285 23.68 -0.54 -25.15
N LEU A 286 23.83 -0.91 -23.88
CA LEU A 286 25.11 -1.35 -23.31
C LEU A 286 25.66 -2.60 -24.01
N GLY A 287 24.81 -3.62 -24.24
CA GLY A 287 25.22 -4.83 -24.94
C GLY A 287 25.67 -4.56 -26.38
N SER A 288 24.94 -3.71 -27.10
CA SER A 288 25.29 -3.30 -28.47
C SER A 288 26.61 -2.51 -28.50
N THR A 289 26.86 -1.68 -27.48
CA THR A 289 28.10 -0.89 -27.37
C THR A 289 29.31 -1.80 -27.14
N ILE A 290 29.20 -2.75 -26.20
CA ILE A 290 30.22 -3.79 -25.95
C ILE A 290 30.47 -4.60 -27.23
N TYR A 291 29.41 -5.02 -27.92
CA TYR A 291 29.51 -5.79 -29.16
C TYR A 291 30.28 -5.03 -30.25
N ILE A 292 29.95 -3.75 -30.49
CA ILE A 292 30.64 -2.93 -31.50
C ILE A 292 32.09 -2.66 -31.07
N MET A 293 32.35 -2.43 -29.78
CA MET A 293 33.70 -2.23 -29.28
C MET A 293 34.59 -3.46 -29.52
N VAL A 294 34.07 -4.66 -29.26
CA VAL A 294 34.81 -5.92 -29.50
C VAL A 294 34.94 -6.20 -30.99
N SER A 295 33.84 -6.24 -31.74
CA SER A 295 33.83 -6.72 -33.13
C SER A 295 34.27 -5.68 -34.17
N GLY A 296 34.03 -4.39 -33.90
CA GLY A 296 34.31 -3.29 -34.82
C GLY A 296 35.60 -2.53 -34.54
N ILE A 297 36.15 -2.63 -33.33
CA ILE A 297 37.37 -1.89 -32.94
C ILE A 297 38.48 -2.85 -32.50
N VAL A 298 38.27 -3.63 -31.44
CA VAL A 298 39.31 -4.49 -30.87
C VAL A 298 39.70 -5.60 -31.85
N LEU A 299 38.75 -6.37 -32.36
CA LEU A 299 39.01 -7.53 -33.22
C LEU A 299 39.70 -7.15 -34.55
N PRO A 300 39.28 -6.10 -35.29
CA PRO A 300 39.96 -5.68 -36.51
C PRO A 300 41.39 -5.18 -36.27
N LEU A 301 41.64 -4.49 -35.14
CA LEU A 301 42.99 -4.07 -34.75
C LEU A 301 43.89 -5.26 -34.41
N LEU A 302 43.35 -6.26 -33.69
CA LEU A 302 44.08 -7.50 -33.41
C LEU A 302 44.42 -8.26 -34.70
N ILE A 303 43.46 -8.40 -35.61
CA ILE A 303 43.68 -9.11 -36.89
C ILE A 303 44.71 -8.36 -37.75
N LEU A 304 44.65 -7.03 -37.84
CA LEU A 304 45.63 -6.23 -38.57
C LEU A 304 47.05 -6.46 -38.09
N GLU A 305 47.25 -6.52 -36.78
CA GLU A 305 48.57 -6.67 -36.20
C GLU A 305 49.10 -8.11 -36.34
N ILE A 306 48.25 -9.12 -36.17
CA ILE A 306 48.58 -10.53 -36.50
C ILE A 306 49.01 -10.66 -37.97
N MET A 307 48.31 -9.99 -38.90
CA MET A 307 48.64 -10.04 -40.33
C MET A 307 49.93 -9.28 -40.70
N LYS A 308 50.40 -8.35 -39.88
CA LYS A 308 51.70 -7.64 -40.07
C LYS A 308 52.89 -8.41 -39.48
N CYS A 309 52.63 -9.36 -38.59
CA CYS A 309 53.65 -10.08 -37.84
C CYS A 309 54.23 -11.30 -38.59
N SER A 310 54.55 -11.14 -39.89
CA SER A 310 55.08 -12.22 -40.72
C SER A 310 56.62 -12.33 -40.78
N ASP A 311 57.37 -11.52 -40.04
CA ASP A 311 58.84 -11.59 -40.01
C ASP A 311 59.43 -11.01 -38.71
N ASP A 312 60.39 -11.73 -38.14
CA ASP A 312 61.31 -11.43 -37.00
C ASP A 312 60.86 -11.58 -35.53
N SER A 313 61.72 -12.27 -34.77
CA SER A 313 61.53 -12.69 -33.36
C SER A 313 61.51 -11.55 -32.34
N TYR A 314 62.02 -10.36 -32.67
CA TYR A 314 61.94 -9.17 -31.82
C TYR A 314 60.54 -8.53 -31.80
N LYS A 315 59.66 -8.88 -32.75
CA LYS A 315 58.28 -8.37 -32.78
C LYS A 315 57.42 -8.92 -31.66
N ASN A 316 57.67 -10.13 -31.16
CA ASN A 316 56.79 -10.77 -30.17
C ASN A 316 56.66 -9.98 -28.85
N LEU A 317 57.74 -9.35 -28.37
CA LEU A 317 57.73 -8.60 -27.11
C LEU A 317 57.08 -7.21 -27.28
N ILE A 318 57.32 -6.56 -28.43
CA ILE A 318 56.69 -5.29 -28.80
C ILE A 318 55.19 -5.51 -29.06
N SER A 319 54.81 -6.53 -29.82
CA SER A 319 53.41 -6.90 -30.04
C SER A 319 52.71 -7.28 -28.74
N PHE A 320 53.38 -7.99 -27.81
CA PHE A 320 52.81 -8.26 -26.47
C PHE A 320 52.54 -6.97 -25.68
N LEU A 321 53.47 -6.01 -25.71
CA LEU A 321 53.28 -4.70 -25.07
C LEU A 321 52.15 -3.91 -25.73
N GLU A 322 52.04 -3.92 -27.06
CA GLU A 322 50.97 -3.27 -27.80
C GLU A 322 49.60 -3.90 -27.49
N TYR A 323 49.49 -5.22 -27.46
CA TYR A 323 48.26 -5.90 -27.05
C TYR A 323 47.91 -5.64 -25.58
N SER A 324 48.90 -5.61 -24.69
CA SER A 324 48.70 -5.28 -23.28
C SER A 324 48.23 -3.83 -23.10
N LEU A 325 48.80 -2.88 -23.85
CA LEU A 325 48.40 -1.48 -23.85
C LEU A 325 47.00 -1.29 -24.45
N LEU A 326 46.67 -2.04 -25.50
CA LEU A 326 45.34 -2.07 -26.09
C LEU A 326 44.31 -2.63 -25.10
N ILE A 327 44.56 -3.79 -24.49
CA ILE A 327 43.65 -4.36 -23.48
C ILE A 327 43.52 -3.42 -22.27
N ALA A 328 44.62 -2.85 -21.77
CA ALA A 328 44.61 -1.93 -20.64
C ALA A 328 43.89 -0.60 -20.95
N SER A 329 43.94 -0.13 -22.19
CA SER A 329 43.20 1.07 -22.61
C SER A 329 41.71 0.81 -22.80
N PHE A 330 41.31 -0.41 -23.21
CA PHE A 330 39.90 -0.77 -23.37
C PHE A 330 39.23 -1.30 -22.09
N SER A 331 39.98 -1.89 -21.15
CA SER A 331 39.44 -2.48 -19.92
C SER A 331 38.59 -1.53 -19.07
N PRO A 332 38.89 -0.22 -18.92
CA PRO A 332 38.05 0.70 -18.16
C PRO A 332 36.66 0.85 -18.77
N TYR A 333 36.54 0.84 -20.10
CA TYR A 333 35.25 0.97 -20.78
C TYR A 333 34.36 -0.25 -20.55
N PHE A 334 34.92 -1.46 -20.64
CA PHE A 334 34.19 -2.69 -20.31
C PHE A 334 33.77 -2.73 -18.85
N TYR A 335 34.66 -2.31 -17.94
CA TYR A 335 34.34 -2.22 -16.51
C TYR A 335 33.18 -1.25 -16.24
N ILE A 336 33.20 -0.05 -16.85
CA ILE A 336 32.13 0.93 -16.72
C ILE A 336 30.81 0.35 -17.25
N CYS A 337 30.82 -0.28 -18.42
CA CYS A 337 29.61 -0.89 -18.99
C CYS A 337 29.04 -1.99 -18.09
N TYR A 338 29.91 -2.85 -17.54
CA TYR A 338 29.52 -3.90 -16.61
C TYR A 338 28.95 -3.32 -15.30
N TYR A 339 29.58 -2.28 -14.74
CA TYR A 339 29.10 -1.58 -13.56
C TYR A 339 27.69 -0.99 -13.79
N PHE A 340 27.48 -0.31 -14.92
CA PHE A 340 26.15 0.22 -15.27
C PHE A 340 25.12 -0.87 -15.49
N TRP A 341 25.49 -1.98 -16.14
CA TRP A 341 24.60 -3.14 -16.32
C TRP A 341 24.09 -3.66 -14.97
N LYS A 342 24.99 -3.89 -14.02
CA LYS A 342 24.66 -4.36 -12.67
C LYS A 342 23.81 -3.35 -11.90
N LYS A 343 24.10 -2.06 -12.04
CA LYS A 343 23.33 -1.00 -11.38
C LYS A 343 21.88 -0.94 -11.87
N ILE A 344 21.66 -1.09 -13.17
CA ILE A 344 20.34 -1.07 -13.81
C ILE A 344 19.52 -2.31 -13.47
N GLU A 345 20.18 -3.46 -13.30
CA GLU A 345 19.54 -4.69 -12.85
C GLU A 345 18.79 -4.51 -11.52
N ASN A 346 19.37 -3.73 -10.61
CA ASN A 346 18.84 -3.44 -9.27
C ASN A 346 17.91 -2.22 -9.23
N THR A 347 17.55 -1.62 -10.36
CA THR A 347 16.58 -0.51 -10.39
C THR A 347 15.14 -0.98 -10.46
N ILE A 348 14.26 -0.13 -9.93
CA ILE A 348 12.79 -0.26 -9.90
C ILE A 348 12.18 -0.14 -11.32
N PHE A 349 12.93 0.38 -12.28
CA PHE A 349 12.47 0.56 -13.65
C PHE A 349 12.23 -0.78 -14.35
N LYS A 350 11.22 -0.84 -15.20
CA LYS A 350 10.86 -2.02 -15.99
C LYS A 350 11.70 -2.18 -17.25
#